data_AF-A0A8H3SRP2-F1
#
_entry.id   AF-A0A8H3SRP2-F1
#
_cell.length_a   1.000
_cell.length_b   1.000
_cell.length_c   1.000
_cell.angle_alpha   90.00
_cell.angle_beta   90.00
_cell.angle_gamma   90.00
#
_symmetry.space_group_name_H-M   'P 1'
#
loop_
_entity.id
_entity.type
_entity.pdbx_description
1 polymer ?
#
loop_
_entity_poly.entity_id
_entity_poly.type
_entity_poly.pdbx_seq_one_letter_code
_entity_poly.pdbx_strand_id
1 'polypeptide(L)'
;MSPSFLGLEGLHVFVAGAAGDIGRRAVQEFLDQGCKVTAFDLHDVRIPETNRNDVHPRLHVLKGDDTNEDSIQSCISQASQRLGPINVLVVNSITTGQGNDLPIWDLPLDHWERTSCANVRGTFLTIKHFLRAAQTAQQSAGKQLENLAIVVAGGETPGQAKLYTELAQRVKNDIVRLNSQARINIITPVEPAAGKQTDSIPRTIAFLASHRAAGHLTGQCLNLNNNTQNESTSTSLAPSIPRSLTRVSKKIRVAISIDLDAVSGWLGTGKSPDNILADYSAGFFGARVGVPRLLNMLKKLNLADRCTWFVPGHSAESFPDEVQQVVDSGCEIALHGYAHEGAYQMTPEQERDVLVKCIDIAKKLTGKKPVGYRAPLYQLRESTLDLLEEFGFEYDSSITEHDSYPIFAPRRPAIEPIDFSKPASSWMKPLPASSDRRPLVCVPCNWYMEDMTPMQFLPHAPNSHGYTDARVMENMWKDRFLWIRENEEEPLFPILMHPDTSGMVHVIGMQERFLNWLKSWGDEVEFCQTVEVAKWFREKEMGKSA
;
A
#
# COMPACT_ATOMS: atom_id res chain seq x y z
N MET A 1 32.14 23.88 -5.92
CA MET A 1 31.79 22.83 -6.89
C MET A 1 30.30 22.60 -6.80
N SER A 2 29.60 22.43 -7.93
CA SER A 2 28.21 21.96 -7.92
C SER A 2 28.18 20.55 -7.31
N PRO A 3 27.24 20.22 -6.40
CA PRO A 3 27.18 18.88 -5.81
C PRO A 3 26.88 17.83 -6.87
N SER A 4 27.56 16.68 -6.82
CA SER A 4 27.32 15.52 -7.69
C SER A 4 25.86 15.10 -7.65
N PHE A 5 25.46 14.34 -8.67
CA PHE A 5 24.13 13.73 -8.75
C PHE A 5 23.75 12.98 -7.46
N LEU A 6 24.71 12.29 -6.82
CA LEU A 6 24.48 11.55 -5.58
C LEU A 6 24.55 12.42 -4.32
N GLY A 7 25.29 13.53 -4.32
CA GLY A 7 25.39 14.42 -3.17
C GLY A 7 25.96 13.74 -1.92
N LEU A 8 26.96 12.87 -2.10
CA LEU A 8 27.60 12.10 -1.03
C LEU A 8 28.95 12.69 -0.58
N GLU A 9 29.41 13.76 -1.23
CA GLU A 9 30.72 14.35 -1.00
C GLU A 9 30.94 14.72 0.47
N GLY A 10 32.09 14.35 1.01
CA GLY A 10 32.48 14.68 2.39
C GLY A 10 31.76 13.87 3.47
N LEU A 11 30.71 13.10 3.14
CA LEU A 11 30.05 12.19 4.06
C LEU A 11 30.97 11.03 4.44
N HIS A 12 30.79 10.50 5.65
CA HIS A 12 31.54 9.34 6.12
C HIS A 12 30.75 8.05 5.89
N VAL A 13 31.35 7.14 5.14
CA VAL A 13 30.83 5.81 4.81
C VAL A 13 31.62 4.75 5.55
N PHE A 14 30.95 3.87 6.27
CA PHE A 14 31.55 2.69 6.89
C PHE A 14 31.19 1.46 6.04
N VAL A 15 32.19 0.78 5.49
CA VAL A 15 32.00 -0.40 4.64
C VAL A 15 32.51 -1.63 5.39
N ALA A 16 31.60 -2.48 5.85
CA ALA A 16 31.91 -3.79 6.43
C ALA A 16 31.99 -4.86 5.34
N GLY A 17 32.98 -5.75 5.41
CA GLY A 17 33.27 -6.71 4.33
C GLY A 17 34.12 -6.10 3.21
N ALA A 18 34.98 -5.13 3.54
CA ALA A 18 35.76 -4.36 2.58
C ALA A 18 36.89 -5.14 1.89
N ALA A 19 37.27 -6.32 2.39
CA ALA A 19 38.22 -7.22 1.73
C ALA A 19 37.54 -8.17 0.72
N GLY A 20 36.22 -8.15 0.60
CA GLY A 20 35.50 -8.85 -0.47
C GLY A 20 35.57 -8.14 -1.83
N ASP A 21 35.19 -8.81 -2.91
CA ASP A 21 35.20 -8.22 -4.26
C ASP A 21 34.23 -7.03 -4.41
N ILE A 22 33.01 -7.17 -3.90
CA ILE A 22 32.02 -6.08 -3.88
C ILE A 22 32.49 -4.97 -2.93
N GLY A 23 32.94 -5.35 -1.72
CA GLY A 23 33.40 -4.41 -0.69
C GLY A 23 34.55 -3.51 -1.15
N ARG A 24 35.61 -4.07 -1.75
CA ARG A 24 36.74 -3.28 -2.30
C ARG A 24 36.28 -2.25 -3.32
N ARG A 25 35.39 -2.66 -4.23
CA ARG A 25 34.87 -1.77 -5.27
C ARG A 25 33.92 -0.72 -4.72
N ALA A 26 33.12 -1.06 -3.71
CA ALA A 26 32.28 -0.10 -2.99
C ALA A 26 33.14 0.97 -2.31
N VAL A 27 34.25 0.58 -1.66
CA VAL A 27 35.19 1.56 -1.10
C VAL A 27 35.75 2.48 -2.19
N GLN A 28 36.19 1.93 -3.33
CA GLN A 28 36.69 2.75 -4.44
C GLN A 28 35.61 3.72 -4.96
N GLU A 29 34.39 3.25 -5.21
CA GLU A 29 33.26 4.07 -5.69
C GLU A 29 32.99 5.23 -4.72
N PHE A 30 32.90 4.99 -3.41
CA PHE A 30 32.67 6.08 -2.46
C PHE A 30 33.85 7.06 -2.36
N LEU A 31 35.09 6.60 -2.51
CA LEU A 31 36.25 7.49 -2.57
C LEU A 31 36.21 8.38 -3.82
N ASP A 32 35.81 7.83 -4.97
CA ASP A 32 35.65 8.54 -6.24
C ASP A 32 34.50 9.58 -6.17
N GLN A 33 33.42 9.28 -5.42
CA GLN A 33 32.32 10.20 -5.13
C GLN A 33 32.66 11.28 -4.08
N GLY A 34 33.92 11.38 -3.63
CA GLY A 34 34.32 12.43 -2.69
C GLY A 34 34.06 12.11 -1.20
N CYS A 35 33.64 10.89 -0.85
CA CYS A 35 33.37 10.51 0.54
C CYS A 35 34.65 10.32 1.38
N LYS A 36 34.47 10.29 2.70
CA LYS A 36 35.41 9.67 3.64
C LYS A 36 34.96 8.23 3.86
N VAL A 37 35.87 7.28 3.83
CA VAL A 37 35.52 5.86 3.92
C VAL A 37 36.32 5.20 5.03
N THR A 38 35.62 4.55 5.96
CA THR A 38 36.22 3.52 6.81
C THR A 38 35.99 2.15 6.16
N ALA A 39 37.07 1.47 5.80
CA ALA A 39 37.06 0.13 5.26
C ALA A 39 37.33 -0.86 6.41
N PHE A 40 36.34 -1.71 6.70
CA PHE A 40 36.37 -2.67 7.82
C PHE A 40 36.25 -4.11 7.30
N ASP A 41 37.12 -4.99 7.78
CA ASP A 41 37.06 -6.41 7.48
C ASP A 41 37.80 -7.26 8.53
N LEU A 42 37.52 -8.57 8.55
CA LEU A 42 38.28 -9.56 9.32
C LEU A 42 39.68 -9.78 8.73
N HIS A 43 39.80 -9.65 7.41
CA HIS A 43 41.03 -9.83 6.65
C HIS A 43 41.70 -8.50 6.33
N ASP A 44 42.96 -8.54 5.90
CA ASP A 44 43.68 -7.32 5.53
C ASP A 44 43.08 -6.72 4.24
N VAL A 45 42.56 -5.50 4.35
CA VAL A 45 41.97 -4.78 3.20
C VAL A 45 43.08 -4.19 2.34
N ARG A 46 43.14 -4.62 1.07
CA ARG A 46 44.01 -4.01 0.04
C ARG A 46 43.14 -3.34 -1.01
N ILE A 47 43.34 -2.04 -1.21
CA ILE A 47 42.64 -1.28 -2.25
C ILE A 47 43.60 -1.07 -3.42
N PRO A 48 43.25 -1.50 -4.65
CA PRO A 48 44.13 -1.35 -5.81
C PRO A 48 44.45 0.12 -6.10
N GLU A 49 45.73 0.39 -6.32
CA GLU A 49 46.39 1.63 -6.73
C GLU A 49 45.50 2.88 -6.97
N THR A 50 45.38 3.73 -5.95
CA THR A 50 45.33 5.17 -6.22
C THR A 50 46.74 5.60 -6.58
N ASN A 51 46.94 6.12 -7.79
CA ASN A 51 48.23 6.66 -8.23
C ASN A 51 48.85 7.55 -7.13
N ARG A 52 49.98 7.08 -6.58
CA ARG A 52 50.87 7.65 -5.53
C ARG A 52 50.75 7.00 -4.16
N ASN A 53 51.91 6.66 -3.60
CA ASN A 53 52.21 6.05 -2.30
C ASN A 53 51.78 6.86 -1.06
N ASP A 54 50.62 7.53 -1.09
CA ASP A 54 50.14 8.31 0.05
C ASP A 54 48.88 7.68 0.64
N VAL A 55 48.90 7.51 1.96
CA VAL A 55 47.74 7.26 2.81
C VAL A 55 46.61 8.17 2.36
N HIS A 56 45.58 7.65 1.70
CA HIS A 56 44.49 8.48 1.21
C HIS A 56 43.85 9.18 2.43
N PRO A 57 43.85 10.52 2.51
CA PRO A 57 43.51 11.23 3.75
C PRO A 57 42.05 11.02 4.18
N ARG A 58 41.21 10.55 3.26
CA ARG A 58 39.80 10.21 3.49
C ARG A 58 39.56 8.71 3.68
N LEU A 59 40.59 7.86 3.67
CA LEU A 59 40.47 6.40 3.89
C LEU A 59 41.01 6.04 5.27
N HIS A 60 40.25 5.24 6.02
CA HIS A 60 40.68 4.63 7.26
C HIS A 60 40.44 3.12 7.19
N VAL A 61 41.48 2.31 7.36
CA VAL A 61 41.36 0.86 7.35
C VAL A 61 41.34 0.35 8.78
N LEU A 62 40.34 -0.46 9.11
CA LEU A 62 40.19 -1.13 10.40
C LEU A 62 40.07 -2.64 10.19
N LYS A 63 40.69 -3.39 11.10
CA LYS A 63 40.59 -4.84 11.14
C LYS A 63 39.83 -5.25 12.39
N GLY A 64 38.82 -6.09 12.24
CA GLY A 64 38.03 -6.58 13.36
C GLY A 64 37.01 -7.63 12.95
N ASP A 65 36.31 -8.17 13.93
CA ASP A 65 35.33 -9.24 13.76
C ASP A 65 33.94 -8.69 14.08
N ASP A 66 33.07 -8.56 13.09
CA ASP A 66 31.71 -8.04 13.29
C ASP A 66 30.77 -9.03 13.98
N THR A 67 31.16 -10.30 14.10
CA THR A 67 30.43 -11.27 14.93
C THR A 67 30.73 -11.09 16.43
N ASN A 68 31.83 -10.40 16.75
CA ASN A 68 32.23 -10.02 18.11
C ASN A 68 31.75 -8.60 18.45
N GLU A 69 30.88 -8.49 19.45
CA GLU A 69 30.22 -7.22 19.79
C GLU A 69 31.20 -6.13 20.24
N ASP A 70 32.18 -6.48 21.07
CA ASP A 70 33.19 -5.52 21.57
C ASP A 70 34.10 -5.04 20.43
N SER A 71 34.43 -5.94 19.50
CA SER A 71 35.25 -5.62 18.33
C SER A 71 34.56 -4.59 17.43
N ILE A 72 33.31 -4.82 17.03
CA ILE A 72 32.58 -3.90 16.15
C ILE A 72 32.25 -2.57 16.84
N GLN A 73 31.92 -2.59 18.13
CA GLN A 73 31.71 -1.38 18.93
C GLN A 73 32.98 -0.52 18.97
N SER A 74 34.13 -1.14 19.22
CA SER A 74 35.44 -0.46 19.23
C SER A 74 35.77 0.11 17.85
N CYS A 75 35.56 -0.66 16.78
CA CYS A 75 35.85 -0.21 15.42
C CYS A 75 34.98 0.96 14.97
N ILE A 76 33.67 0.95 15.27
CA ILE A 76 32.77 2.07 14.96
C ILE A 76 33.16 3.33 15.74
N SER A 77 33.63 3.16 16.98
CA SER A 77 34.12 4.28 17.80
C SER A 77 35.40 4.89 17.20
N GLN A 78 36.37 4.06 16.82
CA GLN A 78 37.61 4.49 16.16
C GLN A 78 37.33 5.18 14.82
N ALA A 79 36.42 4.63 14.01
CA ALA A 79 35.98 5.21 12.75
C ALA A 79 35.42 6.62 12.95
N SER A 80 34.50 6.76 13.92
CA SER A 80 33.87 8.04 14.25
C SER A 80 34.88 9.06 14.75
N GLN A 81 35.86 8.64 15.56
CA GLN A 81 36.92 9.49 16.06
C GLN A 81 37.87 9.96 14.94
N ARG A 82 38.16 9.11 13.96
CA ARG A 82 39.14 9.39 12.90
C ARG A 82 38.60 10.27 11.76
N LEU A 83 37.35 10.04 11.33
CA LEU A 83 36.76 10.67 10.14
C LEU A 83 35.49 11.50 10.42
N GLY A 84 34.98 11.46 11.66
CA GLY A 84 33.74 12.13 12.09
C GLY A 84 32.54 11.18 12.10
N PRO A 85 31.33 11.67 12.42
CA PRO A 85 30.11 10.85 12.47
C PRO A 85 29.89 10.06 11.19
N ILE A 86 29.50 8.79 11.31
CA ILE A 86 29.21 7.93 10.16
C ILE A 86 27.81 8.26 9.63
N ASN A 87 27.70 8.57 8.34
CA ASN A 87 26.44 8.87 7.65
C ASN A 87 25.87 7.63 6.96
N VAL A 88 26.72 6.82 6.33
CA VAL A 88 26.29 5.67 5.53
C VAL A 88 26.95 4.41 6.08
N LEU A 89 26.16 3.38 6.32
CA LEU A 89 26.63 2.03 6.60
C LEU A 89 26.40 1.14 5.38
N VAL A 90 27.45 0.44 4.94
CA VAL A 90 27.37 -0.65 3.97
C VAL A 90 27.74 -1.94 4.68
N VAL A 91 26.83 -2.91 4.70
CA VAL A 91 27.08 -4.25 5.26
C VAL A 91 27.24 -5.24 4.11
N ASN A 92 28.47 -5.69 3.87
CA ASN A 92 28.85 -6.64 2.82
C ASN A 92 29.74 -7.78 3.39
N SER A 93 29.77 -7.99 4.70
CA SER A 93 30.53 -9.07 5.35
C SER A 93 29.86 -10.46 5.21
N ILE A 94 28.88 -10.58 4.32
CA ILE A 94 28.10 -11.80 4.11
C ILE A 94 28.96 -12.83 3.39
N THR A 95 29.01 -14.03 3.96
CA THR A 95 29.77 -15.16 3.43
C THR A 95 28.85 -16.19 2.80
N THR A 96 29.22 -16.67 1.62
CA THR A 96 28.67 -17.88 1.00
C THR A 96 29.48 -19.05 1.53
N GLY A 97 28.92 -19.84 2.45
CA GLY A 97 29.64 -20.94 3.09
C GLY A 97 30.23 -21.95 2.09
N GLN A 98 31.45 -22.45 2.35
CA GLN A 98 32.05 -23.54 1.58
C GLN A 98 31.30 -24.85 1.84
N GLY A 99 30.41 -25.26 0.92
CA GLY A 99 29.59 -26.47 1.08
C GLY A 99 28.08 -26.25 0.99
N ASN A 100 27.63 -25.10 0.48
CA ASN A 100 26.23 -24.88 0.11
C ASN A 100 25.71 -25.86 -0.97
N ASP A 101 26.59 -26.65 -1.59
CA ASP A 101 26.24 -27.73 -2.51
C ASP A 101 25.86 -29.04 -1.80
N LEU A 102 26.07 -29.13 -0.48
CA LEU A 102 25.64 -30.30 0.30
C LEU A 102 24.13 -30.24 0.51
N PRO A 103 23.41 -31.35 0.31
CA PRO A 103 22.02 -31.42 0.71
C PRO A 103 21.89 -31.24 2.22
N ILE A 104 20.75 -30.71 2.68
CA ILE A 104 20.57 -30.27 4.07
C ILE A 104 20.84 -31.37 5.12
N TRP A 105 20.61 -32.63 4.79
CA TRP A 105 20.86 -33.78 5.68
C TRP A 105 22.35 -34.16 5.79
N ASP A 106 23.20 -33.65 4.89
CA ASP A 106 24.66 -33.85 4.89
C ASP A 106 25.43 -32.58 5.29
N LEU A 107 24.74 -31.45 5.52
CA LEU A 107 25.37 -30.18 5.92
C LEU A 107 25.83 -30.24 7.40
N PRO A 108 27.12 -30.12 7.69
CA PRO A 108 27.61 -30.10 9.07
C PRO A 108 27.04 -28.90 9.84
N LEU A 109 26.60 -29.14 11.08
CA LEU A 109 25.99 -28.10 11.91
C LEU A 109 26.95 -26.93 12.18
N ASP A 110 28.23 -27.21 12.44
CA ASP A 110 29.25 -26.20 12.68
C ASP A 110 29.45 -25.27 11.48
N HIS A 111 29.25 -25.79 10.27
CA HIS A 111 29.27 -24.97 9.06
C HIS A 111 28.03 -24.07 8.98
N TRP A 112 26.83 -24.60 9.21
CA TRP A 112 25.60 -23.79 9.28
C TRP A 112 25.70 -22.67 10.34
N GLU A 113 26.23 -22.99 11.52
CA GLU A 113 26.41 -22.05 12.61
C GLU A 113 27.42 -20.95 12.28
N ARG A 114 28.56 -21.28 11.64
CA ARG A 114 29.53 -20.28 11.19
C ARG A 114 28.92 -19.30 10.19
N THR A 115 28.24 -19.81 9.16
CA THR A 115 27.57 -18.97 8.15
C THR A 115 26.47 -18.11 8.77
N SER A 116 25.69 -18.66 9.70
CA SER A 116 24.65 -17.91 10.41
C SER A 116 25.25 -16.85 11.34
N CYS A 117 26.37 -17.15 12.00
CA CYS A 117 27.07 -16.19 12.86
C CYS A 117 27.57 -14.99 12.06
N ALA A 118 28.23 -15.21 10.93
CA ALA A 118 28.68 -14.13 10.04
C ALA A 118 27.49 -13.33 9.47
N ASN A 119 26.53 -14.02 8.85
CA ASN A 119 25.49 -13.39 8.04
C ASN A 119 24.39 -12.72 8.89
N VAL A 120 24.01 -13.34 10.01
CA VAL A 120 22.91 -12.84 10.86
C VAL A 120 23.44 -11.99 11.99
N ARG A 121 24.31 -12.56 12.83
CA ARG A 121 24.80 -11.88 14.03
C ARG A 121 25.72 -10.73 13.66
N GLY A 122 26.64 -10.90 12.70
CA GLY A 122 27.50 -9.83 12.20
C GLY A 122 26.72 -8.63 11.65
N THR A 123 25.74 -8.89 10.78
CA THR A 123 24.84 -7.85 10.24
C THR A 123 24.10 -7.10 11.35
N PHE A 124 23.49 -7.83 12.29
CA PHE A 124 22.74 -7.24 13.40
C PHE A 124 23.63 -6.34 14.27
N LEU A 125 24.80 -6.82 14.70
CA LEU A 125 25.70 -6.09 15.59
C LEU A 125 26.25 -4.83 14.91
N THR A 126 26.60 -4.93 13.63
CA THR A 126 27.07 -3.79 12.83
C THR A 126 26.01 -2.69 12.73
N ILE A 127 24.76 -3.05 12.40
CA ILE A 127 23.64 -2.09 12.33
C ILE A 127 23.38 -1.47 13.71
N LYS A 128 23.31 -2.30 14.76
CA LYS A 128 23.06 -1.85 16.13
C LYS A 128 24.05 -0.77 16.57
N HIS A 129 25.34 -1.03 16.39
CA HIS A 129 26.38 -0.11 16.86
C HIS A 129 26.54 1.12 15.96
N PHE A 130 26.25 1.01 14.66
CA PHE A 130 26.14 2.16 13.77
C PHE A 130 25.02 3.11 14.23
N LEU A 131 23.82 2.57 14.49
CA LEU A 131 22.68 3.36 14.96
C LEU A 131 22.93 4.00 16.32
N ARG A 132 23.61 3.31 17.25
CA ARG A 132 24.03 3.90 18.52
C ARG A 132 25.00 5.06 18.32
N ALA A 133 26.00 4.89 17.46
CA ALA A 133 26.95 5.97 17.16
C ALA A 133 26.25 7.18 16.51
N ALA A 134 25.31 6.93 15.58
CA ALA A 134 24.49 7.99 14.98
C ALA A 134 23.63 8.72 16.03
N GLN A 135 22.99 7.98 16.94
CA GLN A 135 22.22 8.56 18.04
C GLN A 135 23.08 9.50 18.89
N THR A 136 24.25 9.05 19.34
CA THR A 136 25.18 9.83 20.14
C THR A 136 25.64 11.08 19.39
N ALA A 137 26.03 10.95 18.12
CA ALA A 137 26.46 12.09 17.31
C ALA A 137 25.36 13.15 17.13
N GLN A 138 24.12 12.73 16.89
CA GLN A 138 22.98 13.66 16.77
C GLN A 138 22.65 14.37 18.08
N GLN A 139 22.71 13.64 19.21
CA GLN A 139 22.49 14.22 20.54
C GLN A 139 23.58 15.25 20.87
N SER A 140 24.84 14.94 20.61
CA SER A 140 25.95 15.88 20.84
C SER A 140 25.89 17.11 19.92
N ALA A 141 25.41 16.95 18.69
CA ALA A 141 25.30 18.06 17.73
C ALA A 141 23.99 18.87 17.87
N GLY A 142 23.00 18.37 18.61
CA GLY A 142 21.67 18.98 18.72
C GLY A 142 20.87 19.01 17.41
N LYS A 143 21.27 18.21 16.40
CA LYS A 143 20.63 18.13 15.08
C LYS A 143 20.72 16.75 14.47
N GLN A 144 19.80 16.43 13.56
CA GLN A 144 19.83 15.17 12.80
C GLN A 144 21.05 15.12 11.86
N LEU A 145 21.64 13.94 11.69
CA LEU A 145 22.71 13.72 10.71
C LEU A 145 22.12 13.77 9.30
N GLU A 146 22.84 14.40 8.39
CA GLU A 146 22.47 14.41 6.99
C GLU A 146 22.72 13.03 6.38
N ASN A 147 21.81 12.60 5.48
CA ASN A 147 21.95 11.39 4.68
C ASN A 147 22.28 10.12 5.50
N LEU A 148 21.51 9.85 6.56
CA LEU A 148 21.66 8.64 7.36
C LEU A 148 21.11 7.42 6.61
N ALA A 149 21.97 6.50 6.17
CA ALA A 149 21.57 5.39 5.30
C ALA A 149 22.25 4.06 5.66
N ILE A 150 21.53 2.96 5.45
CA ILE A 150 22.05 1.59 5.56
C ILE A 150 21.80 0.88 4.24
N VAL A 151 22.83 0.26 3.67
CA VAL A 151 22.72 -0.63 2.53
C VAL A 151 23.31 -1.98 2.90
N VAL A 152 22.50 -3.04 2.86
CA VAL A 152 22.95 -4.41 3.10
C VAL A 152 23.09 -5.11 1.76
N ALA A 153 24.26 -5.66 1.46
CA ALA A 153 24.55 -6.39 0.23
C ALA A 153 24.69 -7.88 0.51
N GLY A 154 23.62 -8.64 0.26
CA GLY A 154 23.56 -10.11 0.35
C GLY A 154 22.13 -10.66 0.33
N GLY A 155 21.98 -11.99 0.40
CA GLY A 155 20.65 -12.63 0.43
C GLY A 155 20.49 -13.94 -0.35
N GLU A 156 21.55 -14.48 -0.96
CA GLU A 156 21.46 -15.64 -1.85
C GLU A 156 21.37 -17.00 -1.14
N THR A 157 21.64 -17.07 0.17
CA THR A 157 21.56 -18.33 0.93
C THR A 157 20.10 -18.70 1.25
N PRO A 158 19.63 -19.89 0.83
CA PRO A 158 18.29 -20.37 1.17
C PRO A 158 18.01 -20.28 2.68
N GLY A 159 16.88 -19.66 3.04
CA GLY A 159 16.45 -19.48 4.44
C GLY A 159 16.85 -18.15 5.08
N GLN A 160 17.87 -17.42 4.57
CA GLN A 160 18.30 -16.14 5.15
C GLN A 160 17.58 -14.93 4.55
N ALA A 161 17.02 -15.04 3.34
CA ALA A 161 16.29 -13.94 2.67
C ALA A 161 15.11 -13.41 3.49
N LYS A 162 14.32 -14.29 4.12
CA LYS A 162 13.20 -13.88 4.98
C LYS A 162 13.67 -13.08 6.20
N LEU A 163 14.78 -13.50 6.80
CA LEU A 163 15.36 -12.85 7.97
C LEU A 163 15.88 -11.45 7.65
N TYR A 164 16.52 -11.28 6.49
CA TYR A 164 16.94 -9.96 6.02
C TYR A 164 15.74 -9.04 5.77
N THR A 165 14.68 -9.53 5.12
CA THR A 165 13.45 -8.75 4.91
C THR A 165 12.82 -8.31 6.23
N GLU A 166 12.70 -9.21 7.21
CA GLU A 166 12.17 -8.90 8.54
C GLU A 166 13.07 -7.89 9.29
N LEU A 167 14.39 -8.06 9.23
CA LEU A 167 15.35 -7.13 9.82
C LEU A 167 15.25 -5.74 9.19
N ALA A 168 15.18 -5.64 7.86
CA ALA A 168 15.04 -4.36 7.17
C ALA A 168 13.73 -3.67 7.51
N GLN A 169 12.62 -4.42 7.59
CA GLN A 169 11.33 -3.84 7.98
C GLN A 169 11.35 -3.34 9.44
N ARG A 170 11.99 -4.09 10.35
CA ARG A 170 12.17 -3.67 11.73
C ARG A 170 13.03 -2.42 11.85
N VAL A 171 14.21 -2.42 11.20
CA VAL A 171 15.14 -1.29 11.23
C VAL A 171 14.53 -0.06 10.56
N LYS A 172 13.80 -0.20 9.45
CA LYS A 172 13.06 0.90 8.80
C LYS A 172 12.11 1.60 9.78
N ASN A 173 11.38 0.84 10.59
CA ASN A 173 10.44 1.42 11.55
C ASN A 173 11.16 2.11 12.72
N ASP A 174 12.29 1.57 13.18
CA ASP A 174 13.03 2.10 14.32
C ASP A 174 13.93 3.30 13.93
N ILE A 175 14.57 3.25 12.76
CA ILE A 175 15.55 4.27 12.32
C ILE A 175 14.90 5.64 12.09
N VAL A 176 13.62 5.68 11.69
CA VAL A 176 12.88 6.93 11.45
C VAL A 176 12.60 7.68 12.77
N ARG A 177 12.50 6.95 13.90
CA ARG A 177 12.40 7.54 15.24
C ARG A 177 13.70 8.23 15.67
N LEU A 178 14.83 7.77 15.11
CA LEU A 178 16.16 8.34 15.37
C LEU A 178 16.46 9.50 14.41
N ASN A 179 16.09 9.38 13.14
CA ASN A 179 16.28 10.40 12.11
C ASN A 179 15.20 10.30 11.04
N SER A 180 14.48 11.41 10.84
CA SER A 180 13.26 11.45 10.01
C SER A 180 13.47 11.12 8.52
N GLN A 181 14.72 11.25 8.04
CA GLN A 181 15.10 11.02 6.64
C GLN A 181 15.95 9.76 6.46
N ALA A 182 16.08 8.94 7.51
CA ALA A 182 16.93 7.78 7.47
C ALA A 182 16.31 6.60 6.72
N ARG A 183 17.15 5.81 6.07
CA ARG A 183 16.72 4.70 5.21
C ARG A 183 17.56 3.44 5.39
N ILE A 184 16.97 2.31 5.06
CA ILE A 184 17.64 1.03 4.93
C ILE A 184 17.15 0.33 3.67
N ASN A 185 18.05 -0.24 2.88
CA ASN A 185 17.70 -1.10 1.75
C ASN A 185 18.62 -2.32 1.71
N ILE A 186 18.11 -3.41 1.14
CA ILE A 186 18.87 -4.64 0.88
C ILE A 186 19.01 -4.79 -0.63
N ILE A 187 20.20 -5.19 -1.07
CA ILE A 187 20.45 -5.67 -2.43
C ILE A 187 20.88 -7.12 -2.37
N THR A 188 20.31 -7.94 -3.24
CA THR A 188 20.76 -9.31 -3.49
C THR A 188 21.55 -9.30 -4.80
N PRO A 189 22.89 -9.29 -4.73
CA PRO A 189 23.72 -9.36 -5.92
C PRO A 189 23.60 -10.76 -6.53
N VAL A 190 23.43 -10.86 -7.84
CA VAL A 190 23.47 -12.15 -8.57
C VAL A 190 24.88 -12.39 -9.06
N GLU A 191 25.46 -13.57 -8.79
CA GLU A 191 26.76 -13.95 -9.34
C GLU A 191 26.76 -13.83 -10.87
N PRO A 192 27.67 -13.04 -11.48
CA PRO A 192 27.83 -13.06 -12.91
C PRO A 192 28.47 -14.38 -13.34
N ALA A 193 27.98 -14.95 -14.45
CA ALA A 193 28.70 -16.01 -15.15
C ALA A 193 30.17 -15.59 -15.35
N ALA A 194 31.09 -16.53 -15.05
CA ALA A 194 32.53 -16.29 -14.99
C ALA A 194 33.04 -15.35 -16.10
N GLY A 195 33.63 -14.21 -15.70
CA GLY A 195 34.35 -13.31 -16.60
C GLY A 195 33.67 -11.99 -16.98
N LYS A 196 32.47 -11.65 -16.47
CA LYS A 196 31.87 -10.31 -16.66
C LYS A 196 32.03 -9.42 -15.42
N GLN A 197 32.72 -8.30 -15.61
CA GLN A 197 32.98 -7.27 -14.60
C GLN A 197 31.69 -6.48 -14.28
N THR A 198 31.19 -6.56 -13.04
CA THR A 198 29.92 -5.93 -12.61
C THR A 198 30.16 -4.62 -11.86
N ASP A 199 30.54 -3.57 -12.58
CA ASP A 199 30.61 -2.20 -12.03
C ASP A 199 29.23 -1.64 -11.61
N SER A 200 28.15 -2.37 -11.88
CA SER A 200 26.78 -2.00 -11.51
C SER A 200 26.49 -2.12 -10.02
N ILE A 201 27.02 -3.13 -9.31
CA ILE A 201 26.68 -3.37 -7.90
C ILE A 201 27.20 -2.24 -6.98
N PRO A 202 28.49 -1.84 -7.04
CA PRO A 202 28.99 -0.71 -6.24
C PRO A 202 28.25 0.60 -6.51
N ARG A 203 27.90 0.88 -7.77
CA ARG A 203 27.11 2.05 -8.16
C ARG A 203 25.69 2.01 -7.61
N THR A 204 25.05 0.84 -7.60
CA THR A 204 23.74 0.66 -6.95
C THR A 204 23.83 0.89 -5.44
N ILE A 205 24.89 0.39 -4.78
CA ILE A 205 25.13 0.66 -3.35
C ILE A 205 25.24 2.17 -3.12
N ALA A 206 26.02 2.88 -3.93
CA ALA A 206 26.15 4.34 -3.83
C ALA A 206 24.83 5.09 -4.12
N PHE A 207 24.05 4.62 -5.10
CA PHE A 207 22.72 5.15 -5.40
C PHE A 207 21.77 5.04 -4.20
N LEU A 208 21.63 3.83 -3.63
CA LEU A 208 20.78 3.58 -2.46
C LEU A 208 21.28 4.29 -1.19
N ALA A 209 22.58 4.50 -1.10
CA ALA A 209 23.20 5.30 -0.06
C ALA A 209 22.92 6.79 -0.19
N SER A 210 22.38 7.29 -1.31
CA SER A 210 22.06 8.72 -1.54
C SER A 210 20.58 9.03 -1.34
N HIS A 211 20.27 10.05 -0.52
CA HIS A 211 18.88 10.50 -0.31
C HIS A 211 18.36 11.22 -1.55
N ARG A 212 19.25 11.92 -2.25
CA ARG A 212 18.97 12.70 -3.45
C ARG A 212 18.59 11.79 -4.62
N ALA A 213 19.27 10.65 -4.74
CA ALA A 213 19.06 9.72 -5.83
C ALA A 213 17.98 8.66 -5.51
N ALA A 214 18.03 8.05 -4.32
CA ALA A 214 17.07 7.01 -3.93
C ALA A 214 15.72 7.56 -3.45
N GLY A 215 15.61 8.87 -3.18
CA GLY A 215 14.38 9.51 -2.72
C GLY A 215 13.80 8.82 -1.48
N HIS A 216 12.55 8.35 -1.59
CA HIS A 216 11.81 7.67 -0.53
C HIS A 216 11.99 6.14 -0.49
N LEU A 217 12.91 5.57 -1.30
CA LEU A 217 13.16 4.13 -1.30
C LEU A 217 13.77 3.67 0.04
N THR A 218 12.99 2.94 0.82
CA THR A 218 13.40 2.39 2.12
C THR A 218 12.58 1.13 2.47
N GLY A 219 13.24 0.16 3.09
CA GLY A 219 12.71 -1.16 3.45
C GLY A 219 12.59 -2.13 2.28
N GLN A 220 13.22 -1.84 1.15
CA GLN A 220 13.14 -2.68 -0.05
C GLN A 220 14.24 -3.74 -0.06
N CYS A 221 13.93 -4.91 -0.64
CA CYS A 221 14.90 -5.93 -1.02
C CYS A 221 14.94 -6.00 -2.55
N LEU A 222 16.07 -5.61 -3.15
CA LEU A 222 16.22 -5.42 -4.59
C LEU A 222 17.10 -6.53 -5.19
N ASN A 223 16.57 -7.24 -6.19
CA ASN A 223 17.32 -8.23 -6.97
C ASN A 223 17.95 -7.58 -8.20
N LEU A 224 19.27 -7.74 -8.38
CA LEU A 224 20.00 -7.18 -9.51
C LEU A 224 20.15 -8.20 -10.65
N ASN A 225 19.09 -8.39 -11.46
CA ASN A 225 19.14 -9.21 -12.68
C ASN A 225 19.56 -8.36 -13.90
N ASN A 226 20.63 -8.77 -14.59
CA ASN A 226 21.13 -8.09 -15.81
C ASN A 226 20.47 -8.54 -17.13
N ASN A 227 19.41 -9.34 -17.11
CA ASN A 227 18.74 -9.80 -18.33
C ASN A 227 17.41 -9.08 -18.56
N THR A 228 17.40 -8.15 -19.52
CA THR A 228 16.21 -7.79 -20.31
C THR A 228 15.83 -8.96 -21.22
N GLN A 229 15.33 -10.04 -20.64
CA GLN A 229 14.46 -10.98 -21.34
C GLN A 229 13.27 -11.28 -20.44
N ASN A 230 12.08 -11.12 -21.03
CA ASN A 230 10.82 -11.64 -20.53
C ASN A 230 10.94 -13.16 -20.36
N GLU A 231 11.47 -13.60 -19.22
CA GLU A 231 11.13 -14.91 -18.69
C GLU A 231 10.42 -14.68 -17.36
N SER A 232 9.12 -14.95 -17.41
CA SER A 232 8.28 -15.21 -16.27
C SER A 232 8.86 -16.37 -15.46
N THR A 233 9.84 -16.11 -14.61
CA THR A 233 9.98 -16.90 -13.40
C THR A 233 8.87 -16.44 -12.50
N SER A 234 7.76 -17.18 -12.55
CA SER A 234 6.77 -17.15 -11.51
C SER A 234 7.52 -17.27 -10.19
N THR A 235 7.43 -16.23 -9.36
CA THR A 235 7.29 -16.50 -7.94
C THR A 235 6.03 -17.34 -7.82
N SER A 236 6.17 -18.67 -7.96
CA SER A 236 5.27 -19.51 -7.22
C SER A 236 5.51 -19.08 -5.78
N LEU A 237 4.56 -18.31 -5.26
CA LEU A 237 4.04 -18.63 -3.94
C LEU A 237 3.98 -20.15 -3.95
N ALA A 238 4.93 -20.81 -3.27
CA ALA A 238 4.74 -22.20 -2.95
C ALA A 238 3.32 -22.23 -2.39
N PRO A 239 2.36 -22.94 -3.02
CA PRO A 239 1.10 -23.11 -2.38
C PRO A 239 1.49 -23.77 -1.06
N SER A 240 1.34 -23.04 0.04
CA SER A 240 1.03 -23.70 1.29
C SER A 240 -0.02 -24.70 0.88
N ILE A 241 0.29 -26.00 1.00
CA ILE A 241 -0.65 -27.07 0.72
C ILE A 241 -1.98 -26.54 1.25
N PRO A 242 -2.99 -26.26 0.39
CA PRO A 242 -4.23 -25.74 0.90
C PRO A 242 -4.63 -26.75 1.94
N ARG A 243 -4.73 -26.31 3.20
CA ARG A 243 -5.58 -27.00 4.17
C ARG A 243 -6.83 -27.24 3.36
N SER A 244 -7.12 -28.50 3.00
CA SER A 244 -8.17 -28.87 2.05
C SER A 244 -9.33 -27.93 2.31
N LEU A 245 -9.50 -26.90 1.46
CA LEU A 245 -10.42 -25.82 1.76
C LEU A 245 -11.74 -26.52 1.93
N THR A 246 -12.29 -26.47 3.14
CA THR A 246 -13.50 -27.21 3.47
C THR A 246 -14.50 -26.84 2.39
N ARG A 247 -15.12 -27.84 1.74
CA ARG A 247 -16.13 -27.56 0.73
C ARG A 247 -17.34 -26.98 1.48
N VAL A 248 -17.36 -25.67 1.61
CA VAL A 248 -18.44 -24.95 2.26
C VAL A 248 -19.55 -24.84 1.22
N SER A 249 -20.69 -25.50 1.46
CA SER A 249 -21.85 -25.52 0.56
C SER A 249 -22.66 -24.21 0.57
N LYS A 250 -22.03 -23.07 0.85
CA LYS A 250 -22.72 -21.78 1.04
C LYS A 250 -22.57 -20.92 -0.21
N LYS A 251 -23.65 -20.24 -0.60
CA LYS A 251 -23.61 -19.21 -1.64
C LYS A 251 -23.10 -17.90 -1.06
N ILE A 252 -22.18 -17.26 -1.77
CA ILE A 252 -21.58 -15.96 -1.47
C ILE A 252 -22.15 -14.96 -2.46
N ARG A 253 -22.89 -13.96 -1.96
CA ARG A 253 -23.40 -12.87 -2.79
C ARG A 253 -22.29 -11.87 -3.01
N VAL A 254 -21.96 -11.57 -4.26
CA VAL A 254 -20.99 -10.54 -4.61
C VAL A 254 -21.76 -9.33 -5.15
N ALA A 255 -21.65 -8.20 -4.47
CA ALA A 255 -22.27 -6.94 -4.91
C ALA A 255 -21.21 -6.05 -5.54
N ILE A 256 -21.16 -6.00 -6.87
CA ILE A 256 -20.28 -5.07 -7.60
C ILE A 256 -21.02 -3.73 -7.71
N SER A 257 -20.43 -2.71 -7.12
CA SER A 257 -20.91 -1.33 -7.21
C SER A 257 -19.89 -0.41 -7.85
N ILE A 258 -20.37 0.59 -8.58
CA ILE A 258 -19.54 1.51 -9.34
C ILE A 258 -20.02 2.94 -9.10
N ASP A 259 -19.14 3.80 -8.59
CA ASP A 259 -19.48 5.20 -8.30
C ASP A 259 -18.91 6.09 -9.43
N LEU A 260 -19.79 6.78 -10.17
CA LEU A 260 -19.43 7.63 -11.31
C LEU A 260 -19.12 9.07 -10.87
N ASP A 261 -18.06 9.24 -10.10
CA ASP A 261 -17.67 10.54 -9.54
C ASP A 261 -17.34 11.54 -10.64
N ALA A 262 -16.41 11.19 -11.53
CA ALA A 262 -15.99 12.05 -12.64
C ALA A 262 -15.69 13.49 -12.18
N VAL A 263 -16.16 14.50 -12.91
CA VAL A 263 -15.97 15.92 -12.54
C VAL A 263 -16.69 16.26 -11.22
N SER A 264 -17.79 15.58 -10.89
CA SER A 264 -18.56 15.90 -9.69
C SER A 264 -17.76 15.66 -8.41
N GLY A 265 -16.92 14.62 -8.37
CA GLY A 265 -16.01 14.35 -7.24
C GLY A 265 -15.11 15.53 -6.89
N TRP A 266 -14.63 16.27 -7.89
CA TRP A 266 -13.79 17.47 -7.73
C TRP A 266 -14.58 18.73 -7.35
N LEU A 267 -15.90 18.74 -7.55
CA LEU A 267 -16.79 19.86 -7.22
C LEU A 267 -17.32 19.79 -5.79
N GLY A 268 -17.55 18.57 -5.28
CA GLY A 268 -18.09 18.32 -3.95
C GLY A 268 -17.02 17.98 -2.92
N THR A 269 -16.85 16.69 -2.62
CA THR A 269 -15.92 16.23 -1.56
C THR A 269 -14.45 16.52 -1.86
N GLY A 270 -14.05 16.54 -3.14
CA GLY A 270 -12.70 16.91 -3.59
C GLY A 270 -12.52 18.40 -3.86
N LYS A 271 -13.45 19.26 -3.43
CA LYS A 271 -13.40 20.71 -3.65
C LYS A 271 -12.20 21.34 -2.92
N SER A 272 -11.34 22.00 -3.70
CA SER A 272 -10.25 22.85 -3.21
C SER A 272 -10.27 24.20 -3.94
N PRO A 273 -9.94 25.32 -3.27
CA PRO A 273 -9.68 26.59 -3.97
C PRO A 273 -8.50 26.50 -4.95
N ASP A 274 -7.61 25.52 -4.77
CA ASP A 274 -6.41 25.31 -5.59
C ASP A 274 -6.63 24.28 -6.71
N ASN A 275 -7.86 23.80 -6.92
CA ASN A 275 -8.18 22.91 -8.03
C ASN A 275 -7.86 23.59 -9.37
N ILE A 276 -7.12 22.89 -10.23
CA ILE A 276 -6.71 23.38 -11.55
C ILE A 276 -7.36 22.58 -12.68
N LEU A 277 -7.21 23.04 -13.92
CA LEU A 277 -7.73 22.37 -15.11
C LEU A 277 -7.32 20.88 -15.20
N ALA A 278 -6.09 20.56 -14.77
CA ALA A 278 -5.59 19.19 -14.76
C ALA A 278 -6.43 18.29 -13.84
N ASP A 279 -6.86 18.78 -12.68
CA ASP A 279 -7.69 18.05 -11.72
C ASP A 279 -9.04 17.73 -12.32
N TYR A 280 -9.73 18.73 -12.88
CA TYR A 280 -11.00 18.52 -13.57
C TYR A 280 -10.87 17.59 -14.78
N SER A 281 -9.73 17.65 -15.49
CA SER A 281 -9.47 16.76 -16.64
C SER A 281 -9.43 15.28 -16.25
N ALA A 282 -9.03 14.95 -15.01
CA ALA A 282 -9.10 13.60 -14.49
C ALA A 282 -10.56 13.11 -14.36
N GLY A 283 -11.47 13.99 -13.94
CA GLY A 283 -12.90 13.68 -13.93
C GLY A 283 -13.48 13.45 -15.33
N PHE A 284 -13.03 14.19 -16.35
CA PHE A 284 -13.39 13.90 -17.74
C PHE A 284 -12.88 12.54 -18.21
N PHE A 285 -11.69 12.12 -17.75
CA PHE A 285 -11.19 10.77 -18.01
C PHE A 285 -12.10 9.71 -17.39
N GLY A 286 -12.50 9.87 -16.12
CA GLY A 286 -13.40 8.94 -15.43
C GLY A 286 -14.67 8.68 -16.24
N ALA A 287 -15.35 9.74 -16.67
CA ALA A 287 -16.53 9.61 -17.53
C ALA A 287 -16.20 9.07 -18.93
N ARG A 288 -15.46 9.84 -19.75
CA ARG A 288 -15.34 9.58 -21.20
C ARG A 288 -14.49 8.38 -21.56
N VAL A 289 -13.61 7.95 -20.67
CA VAL A 289 -12.67 6.84 -20.92
C VAL A 289 -12.88 5.71 -19.92
N GLY A 290 -13.07 6.03 -18.64
CA GLY A 290 -13.29 5.04 -17.59
C GLY A 290 -14.59 4.26 -17.77
N VAL A 291 -15.70 4.95 -18.04
CA VAL A 291 -17.02 4.30 -18.21
C VAL A 291 -17.02 3.29 -19.36
N PRO A 292 -16.63 3.65 -20.61
CA PRO A 292 -16.63 2.68 -21.70
C PRO A 292 -15.69 1.50 -21.44
N ARG A 293 -14.55 1.73 -20.78
CA ARG A 293 -13.59 0.67 -20.44
C ARG A 293 -14.19 -0.33 -19.44
N LEU A 294 -14.79 0.16 -18.35
CA LEU A 294 -15.43 -0.69 -17.35
C LEU A 294 -16.61 -1.46 -17.95
N LEU A 295 -17.48 -0.80 -18.71
CA LEU A 295 -18.59 -1.48 -19.39
C LEU A 295 -18.09 -2.57 -20.34
N ASN A 296 -17.04 -2.33 -21.11
CA ASN A 296 -16.47 -3.35 -22.00
C ASN A 296 -15.90 -4.53 -21.23
N MET A 297 -15.17 -4.29 -20.13
CA MET A 297 -14.67 -5.35 -19.25
C MET A 297 -15.83 -6.16 -18.65
N LEU A 298 -16.83 -5.49 -18.08
CA LEU A 298 -17.99 -6.15 -17.47
C LEU A 298 -18.80 -6.94 -18.49
N LYS A 299 -18.99 -6.42 -19.72
CA LYS A 299 -19.65 -7.14 -20.83
C LYS A 299 -18.87 -8.39 -21.21
N LYS A 300 -17.53 -8.29 -21.35
CA LYS A 300 -16.65 -9.45 -21.59
C LYS A 300 -16.80 -10.52 -20.51
N LEU A 301 -17.05 -10.11 -19.27
CA LEU A 301 -17.25 -10.99 -18.14
C LEU A 301 -18.72 -11.42 -17.92
N ASN A 302 -19.68 -10.96 -18.74
CA ASN A 302 -21.12 -11.16 -18.53
C ASN A 302 -21.60 -10.68 -17.14
N LEU A 303 -21.13 -9.50 -16.72
CA LEU A 303 -21.45 -8.87 -15.43
C LEU A 303 -22.04 -7.45 -15.59
N ALA A 304 -22.22 -6.97 -16.83
CA ALA A 304 -22.61 -5.59 -17.09
C ALA A 304 -24.04 -5.25 -16.61
N ASP A 305 -24.92 -6.23 -16.53
CA ASP A 305 -26.29 -6.14 -15.97
C ASP A 305 -26.36 -6.66 -14.52
N ARG A 306 -25.26 -7.19 -13.96
CA ARG A 306 -25.18 -7.75 -12.59
C ARG A 306 -24.44 -6.85 -11.62
N CYS A 307 -24.43 -5.54 -11.88
CA CYS A 307 -23.80 -4.53 -11.04
C CYS A 307 -24.75 -3.36 -10.79
N THR A 308 -24.37 -2.47 -9.87
CA THR A 308 -25.09 -1.24 -9.55
C THR A 308 -24.19 -0.04 -9.76
N TRP A 309 -24.68 0.95 -10.51
CA TRP A 309 -24.00 2.22 -10.71
C TRP A 309 -24.64 3.30 -9.84
N PHE A 310 -23.85 3.90 -8.96
CA PHE A 310 -24.24 5.08 -8.18
C PHE A 310 -23.81 6.31 -8.96
N VAL A 311 -24.78 7.08 -9.44
CA VAL A 311 -24.53 8.15 -10.41
C VAL A 311 -24.91 9.51 -9.78
N PRO A 312 -23.94 10.43 -9.63
CA PRO A 312 -24.22 11.81 -9.27
C PRO A 312 -25.08 12.50 -10.35
N GLY A 313 -26.03 13.33 -9.93
CA GLY A 313 -26.89 14.07 -10.86
C GLY A 313 -26.13 14.97 -11.85
N HIS A 314 -25.02 15.56 -11.40
CA HIS A 314 -24.11 16.33 -12.26
C HIS A 314 -23.46 15.46 -13.33
N SER A 315 -22.96 14.27 -12.96
CA SER A 315 -22.37 13.32 -13.92
C SER A 315 -23.40 12.87 -14.94
N ALA A 316 -24.63 12.58 -14.50
CA ALA A 316 -25.77 12.25 -15.35
C ALA A 316 -26.10 13.33 -16.40
N GLU A 317 -26.11 14.61 -16.00
CA GLU A 317 -26.42 15.71 -16.91
C GLU A 317 -25.21 16.15 -17.76
N SER A 318 -23.98 15.93 -17.30
CA SER A 318 -22.75 16.36 -17.99
C SER A 318 -22.22 15.36 -19.01
N PHE A 319 -22.50 14.07 -18.80
CA PHE A 319 -22.01 12.95 -19.62
C PHE A 319 -23.17 12.04 -20.06
N PRO A 320 -24.19 12.60 -20.75
CA PRO A 320 -25.42 11.87 -21.05
C PRO A 320 -25.18 10.63 -21.93
N ASP A 321 -24.22 10.68 -22.85
CA ASP A 321 -23.90 9.56 -23.76
C ASP A 321 -23.26 8.40 -23.00
N GLU A 322 -22.34 8.67 -22.08
CA GLU A 322 -21.72 7.64 -21.23
C GLU A 322 -22.71 7.06 -20.22
N VAL A 323 -23.55 7.91 -19.62
CA VAL A 323 -24.59 7.48 -18.68
C VAL A 323 -25.67 6.65 -19.39
N GLN A 324 -26.02 7.00 -20.63
CA GLN A 324 -26.93 6.18 -21.43
C GLN A 324 -26.35 4.79 -21.72
N GLN A 325 -25.04 4.67 -22.01
CA GLN A 325 -24.39 3.36 -22.17
C GLN A 325 -24.46 2.50 -20.90
N VAL A 326 -24.41 3.13 -19.73
CA VAL A 326 -24.60 2.46 -18.43
C VAL A 326 -26.04 1.98 -18.30
N VAL A 327 -27.03 2.84 -18.56
CA VAL A 327 -28.46 2.45 -18.54
C VAL A 327 -28.74 1.28 -19.51
N ASP A 328 -28.19 1.35 -20.72
CA ASP A 328 -28.34 0.32 -21.76
C ASP A 328 -27.67 -1.01 -21.39
N SER A 329 -26.77 -1.04 -20.38
CA SER A 329 -26.16 -2.28 -19.90
C SER A 329 -27.12 -3.13 -19.09
N GLY A 330 -28.27 -2.57 -18.66
CA GLY A 330 -29.24 -3.26 -17.82
C GLY A 330 -28.87 -3.32 -16.33
N CYS A 331 -27.81 -2.61 -15.92
CA CYS A 331 -27.45 -2.49 -14.51
C CYS A 331 -28.50 -1.74 -13.70
N GLU A 332 -28.37 -1.79 -12.38
CA GLU A 332 -29.12 -0.89 -11.51
C GLU A 332 -28.52 0.52 -11.57
N ILE A 333 -29.37 1.56 -11.55
CA ILE A 333 -28.97 2.95 -11.33
C ILE A 333 -29.45 3.40 -9.94
N ALA A 334 -28.51 3.80 -9.11
CA ALA A 334 -28.70 4.34 -7.77
C ALA A 334 -28.18 5.79 -7.69
N LEU A 335 -28.60 6.53 -6.65
CA LEU A 335 -28.23 7.94 -6.50
C LEU A 335 -26.94 8.14 -5.72
N HIS A 336 -26.19 9.20 -6.07
CA HIS A 336 -24.91 9.54 -5.45
C HIS A 336 -24.68 11.05 -5.26
N GLY A 337 -25.66 11.75 -4.69
CA GLY A 337 -25.66 13.22 -4.62
C GLY A 337 -25.86 13.88 -5.99
N TYR A 338 -25.71 15.21 -6.07
CA TYR A 338 -25.78 15.92 -7.35
C TYR A 338 -24.38 16.18 -7.87
N ALA A 339 -23.61 17.02 -7.19
CA ALA A 339 -22.22 17.33 -7.49
C ALA A 339 -21.27 16.70 -6.44
N HIS A 340 -21.57 15.47 -5.99
CA HIS A 340 -20.79 14.69 -5.04
C HIS A 340 -20.54 15.42 -3.70
N GLU A 341 -21.57 16.09 -3.17
CA GLU A 341 -21.51 16.89 -1.95
C GLU A 341 -21.57 16.01 -0.70
N GLY A 342 -20.64 16.21 0.25
CA GLY A 342 -20.70 15.54 1.55
C GLY A 342 -21.79 16.15 2.45
N ALA A 343 -22.44 15.35 3.30
CA ALA A 343 -23.53 15.84 4.15
C ALA A 343 -23.12 17.01 5.07
N TYR A 344 -21.83 17.12 5.43
CA TYR A 344 -21.32 18.25 6.23
C TYR A 344 -21.19 19.57 5.46
N GLN A 345 -21.22 19.52 4.13
CA GLN A 345 -21.16 20.70 3.26
C GLN A 345 -22.55 21.31 3.00
N MET A 346 -23.62 20.64 3.42
CA MET A 346 -25.01 21.01 3.11
C MET A 346 -25.84 21.29 4.37
N THR A 347 -26.85 22.15 4.23
CA THR A 347 -28.00 22.22 5.14
C THR A 347 -28.98 21.08 4.84
N PRO A 348 -29.86 20.70 5.80
CA PRO A 348 -30.90 19.70 5.54
C PRO A 348 -31.84 20.04 4.38
N GLU A 349 -32.12 21.33 4.15
CA GLU A 349 -32.92 21.79 3.02
C GLU A 349 -32.19 21.58 1.69
N GLN A 350 -30.90 21.92 1.63
CA GLN A 350 -30.07 21.67 0.44
C GLN A 350 -29.98 20.17 0.13
N GLU A 351 -29.83 19.34 1.17
CA GLU A 351 -29.81 17.89 1.04
C GLU A 351 -31.13 17.35 0.43
N ARG A 352 -32.28 17.86 0.88
CA ARG A 352 -33.59 17.53 0.29
C ARG A 352 -33.69 17.97 -1.17
N ASP A 353 -33.29 19.21 -1.48
CA ASP A 353 -33.37 19.75 -2.85
C ASP A 353 -32.51 18.92 -3.83
N VAL A 354 -31.30 18.56 -3.41
CA VAL A 354 -30.40 17.67 -4.16
C VAL A 354 -31.05 16.31 -4.38
N LEU A 355 -31.61 15.70 -3.33
CA LEU A 355 -32.26 14.39 -3.43
C LEU A 355 -33.45 14.40 -4.40
N VAL A 356 -34.32 15.43 -4.31
CA VAL A 356 -35.48 15.61 -5.21
C VAL A 356 -35.02 15.72 -6.67
N LYS A 357 -34.04 16.58 -6.93
CA LYS A 357 -33.48 16.78 -8.28
C LYS A 357 -32.89 15.49 -8.84
N CYS A 358 -32.14 14.74 -8.04
CA CYS A 358 -31.53 13.47 -8.47
C CYS A 358 -32.57 12.36 -8.70
N ILE A 359 -33.63 12.29 -7.89
CA ILE A 359 -34.77 11.38 -8.15
C ILE A 359 -35.39 11.67 -9.53
N ASP A 360 -35.60 12.93 -9.86
CA ASP A 360 -36.19 13.32 -11.15
C ASP A 360 -35.27 13.03 -12.34
N ILE A 361 -33.96 13.23 -12.19
CA ILE A 361 -32.97 12.86 -13.22
C ILE A 361 -32.98 11.34 -13.44
N ALA A 362 -32.87 10.54 -12.38
CA ALA A 362 -32.86 9.08 -12.49
C ALA A 362 -34.15 8.52 -13.09
N LYS A 363 -35.32 9.09 -12.75
CA LYS A 363 -36.61 8.72 -13.37
C LYS A 363 -36.63 9.01 -14.87
N LYS A 364 -36.06 10.14 -15.32
CA LYS A 364 -35.98 10.47 -16.75
C LYS A 364 -35.05 9.52 -17.51
N LEU A 365 -33.95 9.10 -16.89
CA LEU A 365 -32.99 8.17 -17.50
C LEU A 365 -33.52 6.73 -17.58
N THR A 366 -34.16 6.25 -16.52
CA THR A 366 -34.46 4.81 -16.37
C THR A 366 -35.94 4.46 -16.52
N GLY A 367 -36.83 5.46 -16.51
CA GLY A 367 -38.28 5.27 -16.42
C GLY A 367 -38.75 4.74 -15.07
N LYS A 368 -37.86 4.54 -14.10
CA LYS A 368 -38.15 3.97 -12.78
C LYS A 368 -37.73 4.93 -11.67
N LYS A 369 -38.40 4.85 -10.53
CA LYS A 369 -37.95 5.55 -9.32
C LYS A 369 -36.67 4.87 -8.80
N PRO A 370 -35.59 5.60 -8.50
CA PRO A 370 -34.42 5.00 -7.87
C PRO A 370 -34.76 4.52 -6.46
N VAL A 371 -34.17 3.41 -6.06
CA VAL A 371 -34.40 2.79 -4.74
C VAL A 371 -33.13 2.61 -3.92
N GLY A 372 -31.97 2.91 -4.51
CA GLY A 372 -30.65 2.86 -3.89
C GLY A 372 -30.03 4.23 -3.76
N TYR A 373 -29.28 4.43 -2.69
CA TYR A 373 -28.49 5.63 -2.42
C TYR A 373 -27.11 5.27 -1.85
N ARG A 374 -26.09 6.04 -2.23
CA ARG A 374 -24.80 6.07 -1.53
C ARG A 374 -24.43 7.52 -1.29
N ALA A 375 -24.05 7.86 -0.07
CA ALA A 375 -23.59 9.19 0.27
C ALA A 375 -22.19 9.44 -0.33
N PRO A 376 -21.95 10.60 -0.96
CA PRO A 376 -20.61 11.01 -1.37
C PRO A 376 -19.59 10.87 -0.24
N LEU A 377 -18.49 10.16 -0.50
CA LEU A 377 -17.43 9.85 0.48
C LEU A 377 -17.95 9.20 1.79
N TYR A 378 -19.04 8.45 1.71
CA TYR A 378 -19.77 7.85 2.84
C TYR A 378 -20.22 8.85 3.92
N GLN A 379 -20.29 10.15 3.59
CA GLN A 379 -20.66 11.18 4.54
C GLN A 379 -22.19 11.32 4.62
N LEU A 380 -22.81 10.63 5.57
CA LEU A 380 -24.23 10.73 5.89
C LEU A 380 -24.48 11.38 7.26
N ARG A 381 -25.69 11.93 7.43
CA ARG A 381 -26.26 12.38 8.69
C ARG A 381 -27.53 11.59 9.00
N GLU A 382 -28.03 11.69 10.22
CA GLU A 382 -29.33 11.14 10.60
C GLU A 382 -30.44 11.73 9.71
N SER A 383 -30.33 13.01 9.33
CA SER A 383 -31.23 13.68 8.37
C SER A 383 -31.24 13.01 7.00
N THR A 384 -30.08 12.51 6.53
CA THR A 384 -30.00 11.74 5.28
C THR A 384 -30.88 10.51 5.37
N LEU A 385 -30.77 9.75 6.47
CA LEU A 385 -31.57 8.53 6.66
C LEU A 385 -33.07 8.83 6.80
N ASP A 386 -33.44 9.95 7.45
CA ASP A 386 -34.82 10.42 7.52
C ASP A 386 -35.37 10.73 6.12
N LEU A 387 -34.60 11.44 5.29
CA LEU A 387 -34.98 11.76 3.92
C LEU A 387 -35.10 10.49 3.06
N LEU A 388 -34.15 9.56 3.14
CA LEU A 388 -34.21 8.30 2.39
C LEU A 388 -35.46 7.49 2.76
N GLU A 389 -35.85 7.47 4.05
CA GLU A 389 -37.08 6.83 4.51
C GLU A 389 -38.33 7.58 4.00
N GLU A 390 -38.37 8.91 4.10
CA GLU A 390 -39.48 9.76 3.60
C GLU A 390 -39.71 9.58 2.10
N PHE A 391 -38.63 9.57 1.31
CA PHE A 391 -38.69 9.34 -0.12
C PHE A 391 -38.80 7.87 -0.49
N GLY A 392 -38.88 6.94 0.47
CA GLY A 392 -39.14 5.53 0.24
C GLY A 392 -38.04 4.81 -0.54
N PHE A 393 -36.78 5.07 -0.21
CA PHE A 393 -35.64 4.28 -0.67
C PHE A 393 -35.66 2.90 -0.02
N GLU A 394 -35.18 1.90 -0.76
CA GLU A 394 -35.08 0.53 -0.23
C GLU A 394 -33.76 0.31 0.48
N TYR A 395 -32.67 0.95 0.05
CA TYR A 395 -31.38 0.77 0.70
C TYR A 395 -30.43 1.98 0.60
N ASP A 396 -29.52 2.02 1.57
CA ASP A 396 -28.30 2.82 1.58
C ASP A 396 -27.07 1.87 1.45
N SER A 397 -25.96 2.38 0.90
CA SER A 397 -24.68 1.68 0.88
C SER A 397 -23.51 2.56 1.35
N SER A 398 -23.69 3.19 2.52
CA SER A 398 -22.71 4.11 3.11
C SER A 398 -22.36 3.78 4.57
N ILE A 399 -23.24 3.07 5.28
CA ILE A 399 -22.99 2.65 6.67
C ILE A 399 -22.06 1.43 6.73
N THR A 400 -21.04 1.50 7.58
CA THR A 400 -19.97 0.50 7.72
C THR A 400 -20.01 -0.28 9.05
N GLU A 401 -21.19 -0.36 9.71
CA GLU A 401 -21.35 -1.10 10.97
C GLU A 401 -21.13 -2.62 10.82
N HIS A 402 -21.25 -3.12 9.60
CA HIS A 402 -20.90 -4.47 9.21
C HIS A 402 -20.12 -4.40 7.88
N ASP A 403 -19.44 -5.49 7.53
CA ASP A 403 -18.53 -5.51 6.39
C ASP A 403 -18.81 -6.67 5.41
N SER A 404 -19.47 -7.74 5.87
CA SER A 404 -19.86 -8.92 5.09
C SER A 404 -21.36 -9.32 5.17
N TYR A 405 -22.22 -8.48 5.76
CA TYR A 405 -23.65 -8.77 5.92
C TYR A 405 -24.49 -7.48 6.04
N PRO A 406 -25.68 -7.37 5.42
CA PRO A 406 -26.53 -6.18 5.55
C PRO A 406 -27.11 -6.00 6.96
N ILE A 407 -27.50 -4.77 7.28
CA ILE A 407 -28.26 -4.44 8.49
C ILE A 407 -29.46 -3.57 8.14
N PHE A 408 -30.40 -3.42 9.07
CA PHE A 408 -31.37 -2.32 8.98
C PHE A 408 -30.75 -1.04 9.51
N ALA A 409 -31.02 0.08 8.84
CA ALA A 409 -30.47 1.37 9.23
C ALA A 409 -30.91 1.71 10.67
N PRO A 410 -29.99 2.12 11.55
CA PRO A 410 -30.33 2.40 12.94
C PRO A 410 -31.21 3.64 13.06
N ARG A 411 -32.09 3.66 14.07
CA ARG A 411 -32.74 4.89 14.55
C ARG A 411 -32.13 5.27 15.90
N ARG A 412 -31.01 5.98 15.83
CA ARG A 412 -30.22 6.42 16.99
C ARG A 412 -30.19 7.94 17.06
N PRO A 413 -30.14 8.52 18.28
CA PRO A 413 -29.83 9.94 18.42
C PRO A 413 -28.40 10.20 17.93
N ALA A 414 -28.16 11.44 17.46
CA ALA A 414 -26.84 11.85 17.02
C ALA A 414 -25.79 11.67 18.13
N ILE A 415 -24.62 11.16 17.74
CA ILE A 415 -23.50 10.99 18.68
C ILE A 415 -22.91 12.38 18.96
N GLU A 416 -22.95 12.79 20.22
CA GLU A 416 -22.37 14.06 20.66
C GLU A 416 -20.84 13.95 20.78
N PRO A 417 -20.05 14.79 20.08
CA PRO A 417 -18.61 14.85 20.29
C PRO A 417 -18.25 15.28 21.71
N ILE A 418 -17.06 14.89 22.14
CA ILE A 418 -16.54 15.24 23.46
C ILE A 418 -16.29 16.75 23.54
N ASP A 419 -16.88 17.38 24.55
CA ASP A 419 -16.61 18.76 24.91
C ASP A 419 -15.59 18.82 26.05
N PHE A 420 -14.31 18.94 25.71
CA PHE A 420 -13.19 18.99 26.66
C PHE A 420 -13.19 20.24 27.56
N SER A 421 -14.07 21.22 27.32
CA SER A 421 -14.27 22.35 28.23
C SER A 421 -15.09 21.99 29.47
N LYS A 422 -15.80 20.85 29.45
CA LYS A 422 -16.66 20.37 30.54
C LYS A 422 -15.96 19.32 31.41
N PRO A 423 -16.45 19.10 32.65
CA PRO A 423 -15.96 17.99 33.48
C PRO A 423 -16.08 16.64 32.77
N ALA A 424 -15.14 15.73 33.06
CA ALA A 424 -15.11 14.37 32.51
C ALA A 424 -16.46 13.63 32.59
N SER A 425 -17.23 13.87 33.66
CA SER A 425 -18.55 13.28 33.87
C SER A 425 -19.58 13.61 32.78
N SER A 426 -19.36 14.65 31.96
CA SER A 426 -20.26 14.99 30.86
C SER A 426 -20.18 14.04 29.65
N TRP A 427 -19.08 13.29 29.51
CA TRP A 427 -18.82 12.39 28.38
C TRP A 427 -18.45 10.95 28.79
N MET A 428 -18.14 10.70 30.07
CA MET A 428 -17.99 9.33 30.61
C MET A 428 -19.35 8.62 30.76
N LYS A 429 -20.13 8.57 29.67
CA LYS A 429 -21.41 7.88 29.54
C LYS A 429 -21.32 6.89 28.36
N PRO A 430 -21.95 5.70 28.45
CA PRO A 430 -22.03 4.79 27.31
C PRO A 430 -22.88 5.40 26.18
N LEU A 431 -22.78 4.82 24.98
CA LEU A 431 -23.70 5.17 23.89
C LEU A 431 -25.15 4.88 24.31
N PRO A 432 -26.13 5.69 23.89
CA PRO A 432 -27.54 5.41 24.13
C PRO A 432 -27.92 4.04 23.56
N ALA A 433 -28.49 3.17 24.40
CA ALA A 433 -29.05 1.92 23.93
C ALA A 433 -30.27 2.22 23.04
N SER A 434 -30.26 1.75 21.78
CA SER A 434 -31.42 1.77 20.90
C SER A 434 -31.49 0.45 20.15
N SER A 435 -32.63 -0.24 20.27
CA SER A 435 -33.02 -1.36 19.41
C SER A 435 -33.90 -0.91 18.26
N ASP A 436 -34.20 0.39 18.16
CA ASP A 436 -35.06 0.94 17.12
C ASP A 436 -34.30 1.04 15.78
N ARG A 437 -35.00 0.71 14.70
CA ARG A 437 -34.43 0.55 13.37
C ARG A 437 -35.42 1.03 12.31
N ARG A 438 -34.88 1.48 11.19
CA ARG A 438 -35.65 1.88 10.00
C ARG A 438 -35.91 0.66 9.11
N PRO A 439 -36.96 0.69 8.27
CA PRO A 439 -37.14 -0.32 7.20
C PRO A 439 -36.08 -0.27 6.09
N LEU A 440 -35.32 0.83 6.01
CA LEU A 440 -34.20 1.03 5.09
C LEU A 440 -33.10 0.00 5.38
N VAL A 441 -32.61 -0.69 4.36
CA VAL A 441 -31.49 -1.65 4.49
C VAL A 441 -30.18 -0.93 4.23
N CYS A 442 -29.16 -1.17 5.05
CA CYS A 442 -27.80 -0.75 4.78
C CYS A 442 -27.02 -1.94 4.22
N VAL A 443 -26.69 -1.88 2.93
CA VAL A 443 -25.81 -2.87 2.29
C VAL A 443 -24.37 -2.38 2.47
N PRO A 444 -23.52 -3.11 3.22
CA PRO A 444 -22.22 -2.59 3.59
C PRO A 444 -21.35 -2.33 2.35
N CYS A 445 -20.68 -1.20 2.37
CA CYS A 445 -19.52 -0.89 1.53
C CYS A 445 -18.51 -0.21 2.44
N ASN A 446 -17.22 -0.47 2.27
CA ASN A 446 -16.21 0.05 3.19
C ASN A 446 -14.92 0.41 2.48
N TRP A 447 -14.08 1.17 3.19
CA TRP A 447 -12.78 1.66 2.74
C TRP A 447 -11.77 0.59 2.32
N TYR A 448 -11.96 -0.67 2.75
CA TYR A 448 -11.08 -1.78 2.38
C TYR A 448 -11.58 -2.56 1.16
N MET A 449 -12.76 -2.22 0.64
CA MET A 449 -13.38 -2.85 -0.52
C MET A 449 -13.57 -1.88 -1.69
N GLU A 450 -12.78 -0.80 -1.72
CA GLU A 450 -12.84 0.21 -2.77
C GLU A 450 -11.45 0.52 -3.34
N ASP A 451 -11.42 1.05 -4.56
CA ASP A 451 -10.21 1.23 -5.37
C ASP A 451 -9.62 2.64 -5.29
N MET A 452 -10.43 3.67 -5.12
CA MET A 452 -10.04 5.08 -5.25
C MET A 452 -9.13 5.53 -4.11
N THR A 453 -9.50 5.37 -2.83
CA THR A 453 -8.63 5.89 -1.75
C THR A 453 -7.18 5.37 -1.75
N PRO A 454 -6.90 4.09 -2.05
CA PRO A 454 -5.51 3.61 -2.14
C PRO A 454 -4.82 3.95 -3.47
N MET A 455 -5.54 3.98 -4.60
CA MET A 455 -4.95 4.00 -5.94
C MET A 455 -5.21 5.27 -6.76
N GLN A 456 -6.00 6.23 -6.26
CA GLN A 456 -6.18 7.55 -6.87
C GLN A 456 -5.35 8.60 -6.13
N PHE A 457 -4.48 9.31 -6.86
CA PHE A 457 -3.81 10.49 -6.34
C PHE A 457 -4.77 11.69 -6.42
N LEU A 458 -4.94 12.38 -5.29
CA LEU A 458 -5.77 13.57 -5.09
C LEU A 458 -4.87 14.68 -4.52
N PRO A 459 -4.44 15.66 -5.32
CA PRO A 459 -3.35 16.56 -4.97
C PRO A 459 -3.62 17.45 -3.75
N HIS A 460 -4.90 17.71 -3.45
CA HIS A 460 -5.32 18.61 -2.37
C HIS A 460 -5.82 17.89 -1.12
N ALA A 461 -5.75 16.54 -1.10
CA ALA A 461 -6.10 15.75 0.07
C ALA A 461 -4.81 15.40 0.87
N PRO A 462 -4.63 15.89 2.10
CA PRO A 462 -3.41 15.66 2.89
C PRO A 462 -3.10 14.18 3.17
N ASN A 463 -4.13 13.33 3.13
CA ASN A 463 -4.05 11.88 3.33
C ASN A 463 -4.15 11.08 2.00
N SER A 464 -3.93 11.74 0.86
CA SER A 464 -3.97 11.07 -0.44
C SER A 464 -2.89 10.00 -0.56
N HIS A 465 -3.26 8.88 -1.20
CA HIS A 465 -2.33 7.86 -1.67
C HIS A 465 -2.12 8.00 -3.18
N GLY A 466 -2.52 7.00 -3.97
CA GLY A 466 -2.43 7.04 -5.44
C GLY A 466 -1.30 6.23 -6.07
N TYR A 467 -0.41 5.66 -5.26
CA TYR A 467 0.71 4.85 -5.73
C TYR A 467 0.73 3.45 -5.10
N THR A 468 -0.37 3.03 -4.50
CA THR A 468 -0.51 1.67 -3.98
C THR A 468 -0.51 0.69 -5.13
N ASP A 469 0.30 -0.36 -5.05
CA ASP A 469 0.41 -1.37 -6.10
C ASP A 469 -0.91 -2.15 -6.24
N ALA A 470 -1.41 -2.25 -7.47
CA ALA A 470 -2.65 -2.97 -7.78
C ALA A 470 -2.61 -4.45 -7.35
N ARG A 471 -1.44 -5.10 -7.31
CA ARG A 471 -1.27 -6.47 -6.81
C ARG A 471 -1.50 -6.57 -5.31
N VAL A 472 -1.13 -5.54 -4.54
CA VAL A 472 -1.39 -5.50 -3.10
C VAL A 472 -2.89 -5.42 -2.85
N MET A 473 -3.59 -4.56 -3.58
CA MET A 473 -5.06 -4.45 -3.52
C MET A 473 -5.75 -5.75 -3.92
N GLU A 474 -5.34 -6.35 -5.05
CA GLU A 474 -5.87 -7.64 -5.51
C GLU A 474 -5.73 -8.74 -4.47
N ASN A 475 -4.58 -8.84 -3.81
CA ASN A 475 -4.32 -9.85 -2.79
C ASN A 475 -5.12 -9.58 -1.52
N MET A 476 -5.19 -8.33 -1.06
CA MET A 476 -5.99 -7.96 0.10
C MET A 476 -7.47 -8.32 -0.09
N TRP A 477 -8.03 -8.08 -1.29
CA TRP A 477 -9.40 -8.45 -1.60
C TRP A 477 -9.61 -9.97 -1.64
N LYS A 478 -8.63 -10.74 -2.16
CA LYS A 478 -8.68 -12.21 -2.15
C LYS A 478 -8.62 -12.77 -0.73
N ASP A 479 -7.70 -12.27 0.11
CA ASP A 479 -7.55 -12.72 1.49
C ASP A 479 -8.84 -12.48 2.28
N ARG A 480 -9.46 -11.31 2.08
CA ARG A 480 -10.74 -10.98 2.68
C ARG A 480 -11.87 -11.89 2.19
N PHE A 481 -11.95 -12.16 0.89
CA PHE A 481 -12.94 -13.10 0.34
C PHE A 481 -12.78 -14.49 0.93
N LEU A 482 -11.56 -15.01 1.01
CA LEU A 482 -11.27 -16.34 1.56
C LEU A 482 -11.67 -16.42 3.04
N TRP A 483 -11.34 -15.39 3.83
CA TRP A 483 -11.74 -15.36 5.24
C TRP A 483 -13.26 -15.32 5.40
N ILE A 484 -13.96 -14.47 4.66
CA ILE A 484 -15.44 -14.37 4.67
C ILE A 484 -16.06 -15.71 4.27
N ARG A 485 -15.56 -16.32 3.19
CA ARG A 485 -16.03 -17.63 2.71
C ARG A 485 -15.93 -18.73 3.77
N GLU A 486 -14.85 -18.74 4.55
CA GLU A 486 -14.60 -19.77 5.57
C GLU A 486 -15.39 -19.54 6.87
N ASN A 487 -15.58 -18.28 7.25
CA ASN A 487 -16.01 -17.94 8.61
C ASN A 487 -17.45 -17.43 8.68
N GLU A 488 -17.99 -16.86 7.59
CA GLU A 488 -19.33 -16.29 7.59
C GLU A 488 -20.40 -17.31 7.20
N GLU A 489 -21.60 -17.16 7.75
CA GLU A 489 -22.74 -18.05 7.48
C GLU A 489 -23.50 -17.66 6.22
N GLU A 490 -23.69 -16.37 5.99
CA GLU A 490 -24.49 -15.87 4.88
C GLU A 490 -23.78 -14.70 4.21
N PRO A 491 -22.60 -14.97 3.62
CA PRO A 491 -21.67 -13.93 3.24
C PRO A 491 -22.18 -13.07 2.08
N LEU A 492 -22.05 -11.77 2.28
CA LEU A 492 -22.01 -10.75 1.25
C LEU A 492 -20.56 -10.29 1.07
N PHE A 493 -20.14 -10.13 -0.18
CA PHE A 493 -18.84 -9.60 -0.55
C PHE A 493 -19.03 -8.36 -1.44
N PRO A 494 -19.05 -7.15 -0.83
CA PRO A 494 -19.23 -5.91 -1.58
C PRO A 494 -17.92 -5.48 -2.23
N ILE A 495 -17.96 -4.94 -3.44
CA ILE A 495 -16.82 -4.36 -4.16
C ILE A 495 -17.25 -3.00 -4.68
N LEU A 496 -16.42 -1.99 -4.49
CA LEU A 496 -16.60 -0.66 -5.07
C LEU A 496 -15.45 -0.36 -6.05
N MET A 497 -15.84 0.09 -7.23
CA MET A 497 -14.96 0.57 -8.28
C MET A 497 -15.34 1.99 -8.67
N HIS A 498 -14.38 2.79 -9.13
CA HIS A 498 -14.67 4.08 -9.74
C HIS A 498 -14.12 4.08 -11.17
N PRO A 499 -14.86 4.56 -12.18
CA PRO A 499 -14.35 4.73 -13.54
C PRO A 499 -13.07 5.58 -13.58
N ASP A 500 -12.97 6.56 -12.68
CA ASP A 500 -11.80 7.41 -12.44
C ASP A 500 -10.52 6.60 -12.16
N THR A 501 -10.64 5.55 -11.34
CA THR A 501 -9.51 4.74 -10.86
C THR A 501 -9.43 3.39 -11.57
N SER A 502 -10.47 2.56 -11.47
CA SER A 502 -10.55 1.26 -12.14
C SER A 502 -10.55 1.34 -13.67
N GLY A 503 -10.87 2.50 -14.24
CA GLY A 503 -10.72 2.74 -15.68
C GLY A 503 -9.28 2.97 -16.14
N MET A 504 -8.33 3.20 -15.22
CA MET A 504 -6.91 3.35 -15.55
C MET A 504 -6.31 2.07 -16.10
N VAL A 505 -5.41 2.20 -17.09
CA VAL A 505 -4.91 1.06 -17.87
C VAL A 505 -4.19 0.01 -17.00
N HIS A 506 -3.50 0.45 -15.95
CA HIS A 506 -2.78 -0.44 -15.04
C HIS A 506 -3.69 -1.05 -13.95
N VAL A 507 -4.83 -0.41 -13.63
CA VAL A 507 -5.80 -0.87 -12.61
C VAL A 507 -6.88 -1.76 -13.23
N ILE A 508 -7.35 -1.50 -14.44
CA ILE A 508 -8.42 -2.30 -15.06
C ILE A 508 -8.04 -3.78 -15.20
N GLY A 509 -6.76 -4.06 -15.46
CA GLY A 509 -6.25 -5.43 -15.50
C GLY A 509 -6.31 -6.14 -14.15
N MET A 510 -6.25 -5.39 -13.03
CA MET A 510 -6.50 -5.91 -11.69
C MET A 510 -7.95 -6.32 -11.52
N GLN A 511 -8.88 -5.44 -11.90
CA GLN A 511 -10.32 -5.71 -11.80
C GLN A 511 -10.71 -6.93 -12.62
N GLU A 512 -10.23 -7.02 -13.87
CA GLU A 512 -10.52 -8.17 -14.72
C GLU A 512 -9.99 -9.50 -14.14
N ARG A 513 -8.77 -9.50 -13.59
CA ARG A 513 -8.21 -10.70 -12.95
C ARG A 513 -9.00 -11.09 -11.70
N PHE A 514 -9.33 -10.12 -10.86
CA PHE A 514 -10.05 -10.37 -9.62
C PHE A 514 -11.47 -10.89 -9.87
N LEU A 515 -12.21 -10.28 -10.79
CA LEU A 515 -13.55 -10.75 -11.16
C LEU A 515 -13.53 -12.13 -11.81
N ASN A 516 -12.54 -12.43 -12.67
CA ASN A 516 -12.37 -13.79 -13.19
C ASN A 516 -12.05 -14.81 -12.08
N TRP A 517 -11.23 -14.42 -11.11
CA TRP A 517 -10.94 -15.26 -9.95
C TRP A 517 -12.21 -15.52 -9.12
N LEU A 518 -13.05 -14.52 -8.88
CA LEU A 518 -14.36 -14.72 -8.24
C LEU A 518 -15.26 -15.67 -9.04
N LYS A 519 -15.35 -15.49 -10.36
CA LYS A 519 -16.11 -16.39 -11.25
C LYS A 519 -15.59 -17.83 -11.22
N SER A 520 -14.30 -18.05 -10.96
CA SER A 520 -13.71 -19.39 -10.91
C SER A 520 -14.24 -20.25 -9.75
N TRP A 521 -14.89 -19.65 -8.76
CA TRP A 521 -15.59 -20.36 -7.67
C TRP A 521 -16.95 -20.94 -8.09
N GLY A 522 -17.40 -20.71 -9.32
CA GLY A 522 -18.59 -21.34 -9.89
C GLY A 522 -19.85 -21.05 -9.08
N ASP A 523 -20.63 -22.10 -8.79
CA ASP A 523 -21.93 -21.99 -8.12
C ASP A 523 -21.87 -21.49 -6.67
N GLU A 524 -20.67 -21.41 -6.08
CA GLU A 524 -20.49 -20.79 -4.75
C GLU A 524 -20.64 -19.26 -4.81
N VAL A 525 -20.44 -18.62 -5.97
CA VAL A 525 -20.51 -17.17 -6.12
C VAL A 525 -21.73 -16.76 -6.94
N GLU A 526 -22.50 -15.83 -6.39
CA GLU A 526 -23.66 -15.22 -7.04
C GLU A 526 -23.45 -13.70 -7.14
N PHE A 527 -23.27 -13.18 -8.35
CA PHE A 527 -23.19 -11.74 -8.57
C PHE A 527 -24.58 -11.14 -8.54
N CYS A 528 -24.80 -10.13 -7.70
CA CYS A 528 -26.10 -9.49 -7.49
C CYS A 528 -25.98 -7.97 -7.69
N GLN A 529 -27.05 -7.36 -8.21
CA GLN A 529 -27.25 -5.92 -8.03
C GLN A 529 -27.50 -5.64 -6.54
N THR A 530 -27.10 -4.47 -6.06
CA THR A 530 -27.24 -4.07 -4.65
C THR A 530 -28.70 -4.10 -4.19
N VAL A 531 -29.66 -3.74 -5.06
CA VAL A 531 -31.10 -3.87 -4.75
C VAL A 531 -31.54 -5.32 -4.51
N GLU A 532 -30.97 -6.30 -5.22
CA GLU A 532 -31.30 -7.72 -5.03
C GLU A 532 -30.83 -8.20 -3.65
N VAL A 533 -29.64 -7.73 -3.22
CA VAL A 533 -29.11 -8.01 -1.88
C VAL A 533 -30.00 -7.40 -0.79
N ALA A 534 -30.41 -6.14 -0.96
CA ALA A 534 -31.28 -5.46 -0.01
C ALA A 534 -32.65 -6.16 0.13
N LYS A 535 -33.25 -6.58 -0.98
CA LYS A 535 -34.53 -7.31 -1.00
C LYS A 535 -34.42 -8.67 -0.33
N TRP A 536 -33.40 -9.46 -0.69
CA TRP A 536 -33.14 -10.74 -0.06
C TRP A 536 -33.03 -10.62 1.47
N PHE A 537 -32.24 -9.65 1.94
CA PHE A 537 -32.07 -9.41 3.37
C PHE A 537 -33.39 -9.02 4.05
N ARG A 538 -34.14 -8.07 3.46
CA ARG A 538 -35.42 -7.61 4.00
C ARG A 538 -36.43 -8.75 4.09
N GLU A 539 -36.63 -9.50 3.01
CA GLU A 539 -37.59 -10.61 2.95
C GLU A 539 -37.28 -11.66 4.02
N LYS A 540 -36.00 -11.99 4.17
CA LYS A 540 -35.54 -12.94 5.16
C LYS A 540 -35.77 -12.46 6.60
N GLU A 541 -35.34 -11.24 6.94
CA GLU A 541 -35.42 -10.75 8.32
C GLU A 541 -36.85 -10.36 8.73
N MET A 542 -37.68 -9.91 7.78
CA MET A 542 -39.11 -9.69 8.04
C MET A 542 -39.88 -11.01 8.10
N GLY A 543 -39.50 -12.01 7.30
CA GLY A 543 -40.08 -13.35 7.33
C GLY A 543 -39.79 -14.14 8.62
N LYS A 544 -38.72 -13.82 9.35
CA LYS A 544 -38.43 -14.34 10.70
C LYS A 544 -39.32 -13.73 11.80
N SER A 545 -40.03 -12.64 11.50
CA SER A 545 -40.87 -11.90 12.45
C SER A 545 -42.36 -12.24 12.34
N ALA A 546 -42.72 -13.19 11.47
CA ALA A 546 -44.06 -13.77 11.29
C ALA A 546 -44.04 -15.23 11.76
#